data_AF-A0A495QT27-F1
#
_entry.id   AF-A0A495QT27-F1
#
_cell.length_a   1.000
_cell.length_b   1.000
_cell.length_c   1.000
_cell.angle_alpha   90.00
_cell.angle_beta   90.00
_cell.angle_gamma   90.00
#
_symmetry.space_group_name_H-M   'P 1'
#
loop_
_entity.id
_entity.type
_entity.pdbx_description
1 polymer ?
#
loop_
_entity_poly.entity_id
_entity_poly.type
_entity_poly.pdbx_seq_one_letter_code
_entity_poly.pdbx_strand_id
1 'polypeptide(L)'
;MSGRGEARDLVAAESADVPPPWDMNSGEELDDLLERRLSVDARQIRAALISYSAFLRFVELRSATVAAAKDAMPELANAYWLGWEIELLQIMPRMSDLTWRNFRRWAERFDPASIGKNWDEPPEQYIEAVAWIWTGGKVDGAMSTVEEWLIAYFRRVSEPFGLTDFLEIVTTFIPKVGRFGAGLVGVAGRAGQKEALPFYARLLGNPELPSEVRDEVEHWRDYCSSLPG
;
A
#
# COMPACT_ATOMS: atom_id res chain seq x y z
N MET A 1 31.34 24.99 -7.67
CA MET A 1 30.32 24.68 -8.70
C MET A 1 29.79 23.29 -8.40
N SER A 2 28.49 23.21 -8.13
CA SER A 2 27.78 22.02 -7.66
C SER A 2 27.73 20.92 -8.72
N GLY A 3 28.30 19.75 -8.40
CA GLY A 3 27.89 18.49 -9.01
C GLY A 3 26.65 17.98 -8.30
N ARG A 4 25.48 18.56 -8.63
CA ARG A 4 24.17 18.04 -8.23
C ARG A 4 23.97 16.71 -8.94
N GLY A 5 23.86 15.65 -8.16
CA GLY A 5 22.62 14.87 -8.12
C GLY A 5 22.64 13.74 -9.13
N GLU A 6 23.22 12.60 -8.75
CA GLU A 6 22.71 11.32 -9.22
C GLU A 6 21.18 11.40 -9.11
N ALA A 7 20.50 11.21 -10.24
CA ALA A 7 19.06 11.19 -10.32
C ALA A 7 18.57 10.19 -9.27
N ARG A 8 18.12 10.71 -8.13
CA ARG A 8 17.55 9.93 -7.04
C ARG A 8 16.37 9.19 -7.65
N ASP A 9 16.39 7.87 -7.57
CA ASP A 9 15.26 7.06 -8.01
C ASP A 9 14.03 7.53 -7.25
N LEU A 10 13.23 8.34 -7.93
CA LEU A 10 11.97 8.91 -7.47
C LEU A 10 10.85 7.87 -7.53
N VAL A 11 11.25 6.61 -7.42
CA VAL A 11 10.36 5.47 -7.31
C VAL A 11 10.91 4.55 -6.23
N ALA A 12 10.02 4.19 -5.33
CA ALA A 12 10.30 3.25 -4.27
C ALA A 12 10.77 1.91 -4.84
N ALA A 13 12.06 1.64 -4.76
CA ALA A 13 12.66 0.35 -5.11
C ALA A 13 11.95 -0.81 -4.38
N GLU A 14 11.37 -0.53 -3.21
CA GLU A 14 10.55 -1.45 -2.42
C GLU A 14 9.36 -2.01 -3.20
N SER A 15 8.89 -1.30 -4.23
CA SER A 15 7.76 -1.72 -5.06
C SER A 15 8.12 -2.44 -6.35
N ALA A 16 9.39 -2.42 -6.75
CA ALA A 16 9.84 -3.13 -7.95
C ALA A 16 9.70 -4.66 -7.81
N ASP A 17 9.67 -5.15 -6.56
CA ASP A 17 9.59 -6.58 -6.23
C ASP A 17 8.16 -7.12 -6.14
N VAL A 18 7.13 -6.35 -6.52
CA VAL A 18 5.72 -6.76 -6.43
C VAL A 18 5.36 -7.75 -7.55
N PRO A 19 5.11 -9.04 -7.26
CA PRO A 19 4.80 -10.02 -8.29
C PRO A 19 3.39 -9.85 -8.87
N PRO A 20 3.16 -10.19 -10.15
CA PRO A 20 1.82 -10.32 -10.71
C PRO A 20 0.93 -11.29 -9.90
N PRO A 21 -0.39 -11.04 -9.80
CA PRO A 21 -1.16 -9.97 -10.44
C PRO A 21 -1.23 -8.66 -9.62
N TRP A 22 -0.50 -8.56 -8.50
CA TRP A 22 -0.60 -7.45 -7.55
C TRP A 22 0.16 -6.19 -7.98
N ASP A 23 0.80 -6.23 -9.14
CA ASP A 23 1.44 -5.08 -9.77
C ASP A 23 0.39 -4.00 -10.11
N MET A 24 0.69 -2.75 -9.79
CA MET A 24 -0.22 -1.62 -9.98
C MET A 24 -0.34 -1.35 -11.48
N ASN A 25 -1.59 -1.31 -11.98
CA ASN A 25 -1.96 -1.18 -13.41
C ASN A 25 -1.95 -2.49 -14.21
N SER A 26 -2.27 -3.62 -13.58
CA SER A 26 -2.58 -4.86 -14.34
C SER A 26 -3.79 -4.73 -15.27
N GLY A 27 -4.59 -3.64 -15.16
CA GLY A 27 -5.75 -3.37 -16.02
C GLY A 27 -6.93 -4.30 -15.78
N GLU A 28 -6.78 -5.28 -14.88
CA GLU A 28 -7.86 -6.15 -14.42
C GLU A 28 -8.55 -5.43 -13.24
N GLU A 29 -9.86 -5.20 -13.39
CA GLU A 29 -10.67 -4.73 -12.27
C GLU A 29 -10.65 -5.78 -11.17
N LEU A 30 -10.53 -5.29 -9.94
CA LEU A 30 -10.30 -6.13 -8.79
C LEU A 30 -11.41 -7.15 -8.54
N ASP A 31 -12.65 -6.78 -8.87
CA ASP A 31 -13.80 -7.65 -8.74
C ASP A 31 -13.67 -8.89 -9.63
N ASP A 32 -13.08 -8.77 -10.82
CA ASP A 32 -12.76 -9.90 -11.69
C ASP A 32 -11.67 -10.82 -11.09
N LEU A 33 -10.69 -10.26 -10.35
CA LEU A 33 -9.67 -11.04 -9.62
C LEU A 33 -10.24 -11.76 -8.40
N LEU A 34 -11.13 -11.11 -7.65
CA LEU A 34 -11.83 -11.67 -6.48
C LEU A 34 -12.84 -12.77 -6.90
N GLU A 35 -13.50 -12.61 -8.04
CA GLU A 35 -14.50 -13.57 -8.54
C GLU A 35 -13.88 -14.76 -9.29
N ARG A 36 -12.81 -14.59 -10.07
CA ARG A 36 -12.31 -15.64 -10.99
C ARG A 36 -11.31 -16.63 -10.41
N ARG A 37 -10.85 -16.50 -9.15
CA ARG A 37 -9.82 -17.39 -8.57
C ARG A 37 -10.28 -18.10 -7.31
N LEU A 38 -11.28 -18.97 -7.47
CA LEU A 38 -11.63 -20.01 -6.50
C LEU A 38 -10.64 -21.19 -6.46
N SER A 39 -9.56 -21.17 -7.26
CA SER A 39 -8.40 -22.06 -7.10
C SER A 39 -7.21 -21.28 -6.53
N VAL A 40 -7.31 -20.92 -5.26
CA VAL A 40 -6.20 -20.30 -4.52
C VAL A 40 -5.13 -21.36 -4.28
N ASP A 41 -3.98 -21.23 -4.95
CA ASP A 41 -2.82 -22.09 -4.71
C ASP A 41 -1.79 -21.40 -3.79
N ALA A 42 -0.87 -22.20 -3.24
CA ALA A 42 0.16 -21.68 -2.34
C ALA A 42 1.09 -20.64 -2.99
N ARG A 43 1.22 -20.64 -4.33
CA ARG A 43 2.04 -19.67 -5.06
C ARG A 43 1.37 -18.30 -5.06
N GLN A 44 0.06 -18.25 -5.29
CA GLN A 44 -0.72 -17.01 -5.25
C GLN A 44 -0.71 -16.39 -3.85
N ILE A 45 -0.86 -17.21 -2.81
CA ILE A 45 -0.78 -16.74 -1.42
C ILE A 45 0.60 -16.15 -1.12
N ARG A 46 1.68 -16.86 -1.48
CA ARG A 46 3.05 -16.34 -1.31
C ARG A 46 3.27 -15.02 -2.05
N ALA A 47 2.77 -14.92 -3.29
CA ALA A 47 2.86 -13.69 -4.07
C ALA A 47 2.12 -12.53 -3.38
N ALA A 48 0.93 -12.77 -2.83
CA ALA A 48 0.17 -11.79 -2.07
C ALA A 48 0.92 -11.34 -0.80
N LEU A 49 1.47 -12.27 -0.03
CA LEU A 49 2.26 -11.96 1.18
C LEU A 49 3.52 -11.14 0.87
N ILE A 50 4.24 -11.49 -0.19
CA ILE A 50 5.41 -10.73 -0.66
C ILE A 50 4.99 -9.31 -1.05
N SER A 51 3.91 -9.18 -1.83
CA SER A 51 3.39 -7.88 -2.28
C SER A 51 2.96 -7.01 -1.10
N TYR A 52 2.22 -7.59 -0.16
CA TYR A 52 1.76 -6.88 1.03
C TYR A 52 2.93 -6.39 1.90
N SER A 53 3.94 -7.23 2.10
CA SER A 53 5.17 -6.84 2.81
C SER A 53 5.92 -5.70 2.10
N ALA A 54 6.01 -5.73 0.77
CA ALA A 54 6.59 -4.66 -0.02
C ALA A 54 5.82 -3.33 0.12
N PHE A 55 4.48 -3.38 0.08
CA PHE A 55 3.63 -2.20 0.31
C PHE A 55 3.77 -1.64 1.73
N LEU A 56 3.85 -2.49 2.75
CA LEU A 56 4.08 -2.03 4.12
C LEU A 56 5.45 -1.38 4.31
N ARG A 57 6.50 -1.90 3.65
CA ARG A 57 7.82 -1.24 3.62
C ARG A 57 7.77 0.12 2.96
N PHE A 58 7.01 0.26 1.88
CA PHE A 58 6.77 1.56 1.26
C PHE A 58 6.14 2.52 2.27
N VAL A 59 5.09 2.11 2.97
CA VAL A 59 4.41 2.94 3.97
C VAL A 59 5.37 3.33 5.10
N GLU A 60 6.14 2.39 5.64
CA GLU A 60 7.17 2.64 6.66
C GLU A 60 8.17 3.72 6.21
N LEU A 61 8.71 3.59 5.00
CA LEU A 61 9.83 4.41 4.55
C LEU A 61 9.42 5.73 3.91
N ARG A 62 8.20 5.81 3.34
CA ARG A 62 7.80 6.90 2.42
C ARG A 62 6.57 7.68 2.84
N SER A 63 5.85 7.29 3.90
CA SER A 63 4.64 8.01 4.33
C SER A 63 4.88 9.51 4.56
N ALA A 64 6.01 9.89 5.16
CA ALA A 64 6.37 11.29 5.37
C ALA A 64 6.62 12.04 4.05
N THR A 65 7.26 11.39 3.08
CA THR A 65 7.50 11.95 1.74
C THR A 65 6.19 12.16 0.99
N VAL A 66 5.28 11.19 1.04
CA VAL A 66 3.95 11.30 0.43
C VAL A 66 3.14 12.41 1.08
N ALA A 67 3.19 12.52 2.42
CA ALA A 67 2.53 13.61 3.13
C ALA A 67 3.08 14.99 2.73
N ALA A 68 4.42 15.15 2.71
CA ALA A 68 5.05 16.39 2.27
C ALA A 68 4.70 16.76 0.82
N ALA A 69 4.59 15.78 -0.07
CA ALA A 69 4.15 16.00 -1.45
C ALA A 69 2.69 16.50 -1.51
N LYS A 70 1.78 15.88 -0.73
CA LYS A 70 0.38 16.32 -0.61
C LYS A 70 0.26 17.73 -0.04
N ASP A 71 1.08 18.06 0.96
CA ASP A 71 1.09 19.39 1.58
C ASP A 71 1.66 20.46 0.64
N ALA A 72 2.65 20.11 -0.18
CA ALA A 72 3.24 21.01 -1.16
C ALA A 72 2.31 21.29 -2.35
N MET A 73 1.46 20.33 -2.72
CA MET A 73 0.55 20.40 -3.85
C MET A 73 -0.86 19.89 -3.47
N PRO A 74 -1.60 20.62 -2.62
CA PRO A 74 -2.92 20.19 -2.14
C PRO A 74 -3.96 20.06 -3.26
N GLU A 75 -3.81 20.80 -4.37
CA GLU A 75 -4.65 20.65 -5.56
C GLU A 75 -4.55 19.24 -6.17
N LEU A 76 -3.38 18.61 -6.13
CA LEU A 76 -3.17 17.24 -6.61
C LEU A 76 -3.68 16.21 -5.61
N ALA A 77 -3.53 16.47 -4.32
CA ALA A 77 -4.03 15.57 -3.27
C ALA A 77 -5.55 15.38 -3.35
N ASN A 78 -6.28 16.41 -3.80
CA ASN A 78 -7.74 16.40 -3.95
C ASN A 78 -8.20 16.18 -5.40
N ALA A 79 -7.27 16.02 -6.35
CA ALA A 79 -7.63 15.72 -7.73
C ALA A 79 -8.32 14.36 -7.79
N TYR A 80 -9.39 14.27 -8.57
CA TYR A 80 -10.07 12.99 -8.80
C TYR A 80 -9.26 12.17 -9.80
N TRP A 81 -8.16 11.55 -9.35
CA TRP A 81 -7.18 10.82 -10.19
C TRP A 81 -7.80 9.74 -11.09
N LEU A 82 -8.99 9.22 -10.75
CA LEU A 82 -9.77 8.28 -11.56
C LEU A 82 -10.54 8.94 -12.71
N GLY A 83 -10.78 10.26 -12.63
CA GLY A 83 -11.43 11.06 -13.67
C GLY A 83 -10.45 11.61 -14.72
N TRP A 84 -9.17 11.27 -14.56
CA TRP A 84 -8.14 11.55 -15.54
C TRP A 84 -8.22 10.54 -16.68
N GLU A 85 -8.03 11.04 -17.91
CA GLU A 85 -8.27 10.32 -19.17
C GLU A 85 -7.86 8.84 -19.09
N ILE A 86 -8.78 7.92 -19.41
CA ILE A 86 -8.55 6.47 -19.43
C ILE A 86 -7.25 6.13 -20.18
N GLU A 87 -6.93 6.91 -21.21
CA GLU A 87 -5.69 6.81 -21.99
C GLU A 87 -4.43 7.02 -21.15
N LEU A 88 -4.41 7.97 -20.20
CA LEU A 88 -3.29 8.20 -19.28
C LEU A 88 -3.12 7.03 -18.28
N LEU A 89 -4.22 6.41 -17.85
CA LEU A 89 -4.17 5.25 -16.96
C LEU A 89 -3.65 4.00 -17.69
N GLN A 90 -3.96 3.84 -18.98
CA GLN A 90 -3.57 2.67 -19.80
C GLN A 90 -2.09 2.65 -20.17
N ILE A 91 -1.45 3.80 -20.35
CA ILE A 91 -0.04 3.93 -20.75
C ILE A 91 0.92 4.07 -19.57
N MET A 92 0.39 4.00 -18.36
CA MET A 92 1.11 4.27 -17.13
C MET A 92 2.15 3.17 -16.85
N PRO A 93 3.33 3.52 -16.30
CA PRO A 93 4.29 2.51 -15.89
C PRO A 93 3.68 1.57 -14.84
N ARG A 94 4.00 0.28 -14.95
CA ARG A 94 3.75 -0.71 -13.91
C ARG A 94 4.72 -0.48 -12.74
N MET A 95 4.45 -0.99 -11.53
CA MET A 95 5.38 -0.89 -10.40
C MET A 95 6.75 -1.48 -10.73
N SER A 96 6.76 -2.62 -11.43
CA SER A 96 7.98 -3.28 -11.90
C SER A 96 8.81 -2.42 -12.87
N ASP A 97 8.18 -1.45 -13.55
CA ASP A 97 8.79 -0.53 -14.52
C ASP A 97 8.80 0.93 -14.05
N LEU A 98 8.43 1.18 -12.80
CA LEU A 98 8.28 2.50 -12.24
C LEU A 98 9.70 3.00 -11.93
N THR A 99 10.27 3.75 -12.88
CA THR A 99 11.52 4.50 -12.70
C THR A 99 11.22 5.98 -12.85
N TRP A 100 12.05 6.87 -12.29
CA TRP A 100 11.85 8.31 -12.45
C TRP A 100 11.70 8.72 -13.93
N ARG A 101 12.53 8.13 -14.79
CA ARG A 101 12.50 8.40 -16.23
C ARG A 101 11.17 7.98 -16.86
N ASN A 102 10.65 6.80 -16.52
CA ASN A 102 9.39 6.32 -17.06
C ASN A 102 8.21 7.13 -16.50
N PHE A 103 8.26 7.48 -15.21
CA PHE A 103 7.27 8.34 -14.57
C PHE A 103 7.25 9.74 -15.19
N ARG A 104 8.42 10.37 -15.38
CA ARG A 104 8.53 11.70 -16.01
C ARG A 104 7.93 11.71 -17.41
N ARG A 105 8.24 10.71 -18.25
CA ARG A 105 7.65 10.58 -19.59
C ARG A 105 6.13 10.44 -19.56
N TRP A 106 5.60 9.80 -18.53
CA TRP A 106 4.16 9.69 -18.31
C TRP A 106 3.58 11.02 -17.84
N ALA A 107 4.20 11.67 -16.86
CA ALA A 107 3.78 12.95 -16.29
C ALA A 107 3.84 14.10 -17.30
N GLU A 108 4.75 14.06 -18.28
CA GLU A 108 4.81 15.05 -19.37
C GLU A 108 3.60 14.99 -20.31
N ARG A 109 2.78 13.92 -20.26
CA ARG A 109 1.51 13.82 -21.01
C ARG A 109 0.32 14.43 -20.28
N PHE A 110 0.52 14.85 -19.03
CA PHE A 110 -0.48 15.52 -18.21
C PHE A 110 -0.67 16.95 -18.71
N ASP A 111 -1.90 17.32 -19.09
CA ASP A 111 -2.24 18.72 -19.37
C ASP A 111 -2.27 19.52 -18.06
N PRO A 112 -1.37 20.50 -17.84
CA PRO A 112 -1.36 21.31 -16.62
C PRO A 112 -2.65 22.11 -16.40
N ALA A 113 -3.45 22.38 -17.44
CA ALA A 113 -4.67 23.19 -17.33
C ALA A 113 -5.74 22.54 -16.45
N SER A 114 -5.76 21.21 -16.41
CA SER A 114 -6.60 20.37 -15.53
C SER A 114 -6.53 20.69 -14.03
N ILE A 115 -5.42 21.29 -13.58
CA ILE A 115 -5.18 21.70 -12.18
C ILE A 115 -5.04 23.23 -12.07
N GLY A 116 -5.52 23.96 -13.08
CA GLY A 116 -5.49 25.41 -13.13
C GLY A 116 -4.10 26.00 -13.34
N LYS A 117 -3.16 25.26 -13.95
CA LYS A 117 -1.81 25.73 -14.26
C LYS A 117 -1.63 25.85 -15.77
N ASN A 118 -0.83 26.81 -16.22
CA ASN A 118 -0.52 27.01 -17.63
C ASN A 118 1.00 27.07 -17.80
N TRP A 119 1.66 25.93 -17.67
CA TRP A 119 3.10 25.82 -17.86
C TRP A 119 3.41 25.25 -19.24
N ASP A 120 4.35 25.87 -19.94
CA ASP A 120 4.89 25.29 -21.19
C ASP A 120 5.72 24.02 -20.89
N GLU A 121 6.41 23.99 -19.74
CA GLU A 121 7.09 22.81 -19.18
C GLU A 121 6.81 22.71 -17.67
N PRO A 122 6.31 21.58 -17.14
CA PRO A 122 6.04 21.44 -15.71
C PRO A 122 7.31 21.55 -14.86
N PRO A 123 7.30 22.31 -13.74
CA PRO A 123 8.44 22.37 -12.82
C PRO A 123 8.83 21.00 -12.26
N GLU A 124 10.11 20.76 -12.00
CA GLU A 124 10.57 19.46 -11.49
C GLU A 124 9.92 19.07 -10.15
N GLN A 125 9.72 20.04 -9.26
CA GLN A 125 9.02 19.86 -7.98
C GLN A 125 7.57 19.41 -8.16
N TYR A 126 6.92 19.84 -9.25
CA TYR A 126 5.58 19.41 -9.59
C TYR A 126 5.59 17.94 -10.00
N ILE A 127 6.49 17.55 -10.90
CA ILE A 127 6.62 16.15 -11.36
C ILE A 127 6.93 15.22 -10.17
N GLU A 128 7.79 15.66 -9.25
CA GLU A 128 8.12 14.91 -8.03
C GLU A 128 6.91 14.77 -7.08
N ALA A 129 6.13 15.84 -6.89
CA ALA A 129 4.92 15.77 -6.08
C ALA A 129 3.87 14.82 -6.69
N VAL A 130 3.62 14.90 -8.01
CA VAL A 130 2.73 13.97 -8.73
C VAL A 130 3.21 12.53 -8.52
N ALA A 131 4.51 12.26 -8.62
CA ALA A 131 5.08 10.92 -8.40
C ALA A 131 4.72 10.36 -7.04
N TRP A 132 5.05 11.08 -5.97
CA TRP A 132 4.81 10.59 -4.62
C TRP A 132 3.34 10.49 -4.26
N ILE A 133 2.51 11.46 -4.66
CA ILE A 133 1.06 11.42 -4.40
C ILE A 133 0.43 10.22 -5.12
N TRP A 134 0.77 10.01 -6.39
CA TRP A 134 0.26 8.91 -7.18
C TRP A 134 0.72 7.56 -6.63
N THR A 135 2.02 7.38 -6.39
CA THR A 135 2.56 6.10 -5.90
C THR A 135 1.96 5.77 -4.54
N GLY A 136 1.85 6.77 -3.65
CA GLY A 136 1.19 6.59 -2.37
C GLY A 136 -0.27 6.15 -2.50
N GLY A 137 -1.06 6.78 -3.37
CA GLY A 137 -2.46 6.41 -3.60
C GLY A 137 -2.62 5.00 -4.18
N LYS A 138 -1.73 4.60 -5.08
CA LYS A 138 -1.78 3.26 -5.67
C LYS A 138 -1.32 2.16 -4.72
N VAL A 139 -0.29 2.42 -3.90
CA VAL A 139 0.12 1.50 -2.84
C VAL A 139 -1.02 1.30 -1.85
N ASP A 140 -1.74 2.36 -1.47
CA ASP A 140 -2.89 2.28 -0.56
C ASP A 140 -4.02 1.41 -1.14
N GLY A 141 -4.38 1.62 -2.41
CA GLY A 141 -5.37 0.81 -3.11
C GLY A 141 -4.96 -0.66 -3.28
N ALA A 142 -3.70 -0.92 -3.65
CA ALA A 142 -3.16 -2.26 -3.80
C ALA A 142 -3.01 -3.00 -2.45
N MET A 143 -2.67 -2.28 -1.39
CA MET A 143 -2.59 -2.83 -0.03
C MET A 143 -3.99 -3.26 0.45
N SER A 144 -4.98 -2.37 0.33
CA SER A 144 -6.38 -2.66 0.69
C SER A 144 -6.92 -3.87 -0.08
N THR A 145 -6.60 -3.93 -1.37
CA THR A 145 -6.92 -5.06 -2.24
C THR A 145 -6.37 -6.39 -1.73
N VAL A 146 -5.06 -6.45 -1.50
CA VAL A 146 -4.36 -7.69 -1.13
C VAL A 146 -4.83 -8.16 0.24
N GLU A 147 -5.02 -7.20 1.15
CA GLU A 147 -5.58 -7.41 2.48
C GLU A 147 -6.94 -8.08 2.44
N GLU A 148 -7.92 -7.48 1.74
CA GLU A 148 -9.28 -8.02 1.70
C GLU A 148 -9.33 -9.40 1.04
N TRP A 149 -8.52 -9.63 0.01
CA TRP A 149 -8.40 -10.95 -0.60
C TRP A 149 -7.82 -12.01 0.37
N LEU A 150 -6.74 -11.67 1.09
CA LEU A 150 -6.15 -12.56 2.08
C LEU A 150 -7.11 -12.83 3.25
N ILE A 151 -7.78 -11.81 3.78
CA ILE A 151 -8.79 -11.95 4.84
C ILE A 151 -9.92 -12.89 4.36
N ALA A 152 -10.45 -12.65 3.16
CA ALA A 152 -11.52 -13.49 2.62
C ALA A 152 -11.08 -14.95 2.45
N TYR A 153 -9.85 -15.20 2.02
CA TYR A 153 -9.27 -16.54 1.94
C TYR A 153 -9.14 -17.18 3.33
N PHE A 154 -8.51 -16.50 4.29
CA PHE A 154 -8.27 -17.02 5.64
C PHE A 154 -9.56 -17.36 6.39
N ARG A 155 -10.63 -16.59 6.17
CA ARG A 155 -11.94 -16.82 6.79
C ARG A 155 -12.72 -17.98 6.17
N ARG A 156 -12.37 -18.42 4.96
CA ARG A 156 -13.07 -19.49 4.23
C ARG A 156 -12.46 -20.87 4.47
N VAL A 157 -11.20 -20.94 4.91
CA VAL A 157 -10.43 -22.18 5.06
C VAL A 157 -10.17 -22.45 6.53
N SER A 158 -10.36 -23.69 6.98
CA SER A 158 -10.15 -24.07 8.40
C SER A 158 -8.68 -24.02 8.83
N GLU A 159 -7.77 -24.39 7.92
CA GLU A 159 -6.32 -24.36 8.13
C GLU A 159 -5.66 -23.57 6.99
N PRO A 160 -5.78 -22.24 7.01
CA PRO A 160 -5.30 -21.41 5.92
C PRO A 160 -3.78 -21.40 5.84
N PHE A 161 -3.24 -21.79 4.68
CA PHE A 161 -1.82 -21.64 4.39
C PHE A 161 -1.43 -20.15 4.41
N GLY A 162 -0.39 -19.79 5.16
CA GLY A 162 0.16 -18.43 5.18
C GLY A 162 -0.49 -17.46 6.18
N LEU A 163 -1.49 -17.88 6.96
CA LEU A 163 -2.10 -16.99 7.99
C LEU A 163 -1.08 -16.55 9.05
N THR A 164 -0.26 -17.47 9.57
CA THR A 164 0.79 -17.12 10.54
C THR A 164 1.79 -16.13 9.94
N ASP A 165 2.21 -16.35 8.70
CA ASP A 165 3.13 -15.44 7.99
C ASP A 165 2.51 -14.06 7.81
N PHE A 166 1.21 -13.99 7.47
CA PHE A 166 0.47 -12.74 7.38
C PHE A 166 0.43 -11.98 8.70
N LEU A 167 0.10 -12.67 9.80
CA LEU A 167 0.06 -12.07 11.14
C LEU A 167 1.45 -11.59 11.58
N GLU A 168 2.50 -12.36 11.29
CA GLU A 168 3.89 -11.95 11.52
C GLU A 168 4.26 -10.68 10.73
N ILE A 169 3.90 -10.62 9.45
CA ILE A 169 4.12 -9.44 8.61
C ILE A 169 3.43 -8.23 9.22
N VAL A 170 2.10 -8.29 9.40
CA VAL A 170 1.29 -7.17 9.90
C VAL A 170 1.84 -6.66 11.23
N THR A 171 2.09 -7.56 12.18
CA THR A 171 2.54 -7.18 13.53
C THR A 171 3.96 -6.65 13.59
N THR A 172 4.81 -7.03 12.64
CA THR A 172 6.14 -6.42 12.47
C THR A 172 6.06 -4.96 12.05
N PHE A 173 5.06 -4.59 11.24
CA PHE A 173 4.91 -3.22 10.72
C PHE A 173 4.07 -2.30 11.60
N ILE A 174 3.13 -2.83 12.40
CA ILE A 174 2.27 -2.05 13.31
C ILE A 174 3.02 -0.92 14.06
N PRO A 175 4.15 -1.15 14.74
CA PRO A 175 4.83 -0.08 15.48
C PRO A 175 5.59 0.92 14.59
N LYS A 176 5.77 0.62 13.30
CA LYS A 176 6.66 1.35 12.39
C LYS A 176 5.94 2.31 11.45
N VAL A 177 4.66 2.06 11.18
CA VAL A 177 3.88 2.80 10.17
C VAL A 177 3.05 3.96 10.76
N GLY A 178 3.31 4.34 12.01
CA GLY A 178 2.63 5.46 12.68
C GLY A 178 1.11 5.24 12.76
N ARG A 179 0.32 6.24 12.31
CA ARG A 179 -1.16 6.20 12.36
C ARG A 179 -1.80 5.02 11.61
N PHE A 180 -1.10 4.45 10.61
CA PHE A 180 -1.58 3.27 9.90
C PHE A 180 -1.56 2.01 10.78
N GLY A 181 -0.80 2.05 11.89
CA GLY A 181 -0.63 0.92 12.79
C GLY A 181 -1.95 0.46 13.41
N ALA A 182 -2.83 1.38 13.80
CA ALA A 182 -4.14 1.04 14.35
C ALA A 182 -5.00 0.28 13.32
N GLY A 183 -5.02 0.74 12.06
CA GLY A 183 -5.70 0.02 10.98
C GLY A 183 -5.20 -1.42 10.85
N LEU A 184 -3.87 -1.61 10.84
CA LEU A 184 -3.22 -2.93 10.78
C LEU A 184 -3.57 -3.86 11.95
N VAL A 185 -3.84 -3.32 13.14
CA VAL A 185 -4.35 -4.14 14.26
C VAL A 185 -5.68 -4.79 13.90
N GLY A 186 -6.59 -4.01 13.33
CA GLY A 186 -7.89 -4.52 12.86
C GLY A 186 -7.77 -5.49 11.68
N VAL A 187 -6.78 -5.31 10.82
CA VAL A 187 -6.44 -6.29 9.77
C VAL A 187 -6.08 -7.65 10.36
N ALA A 188 -5.16 -7.67 11.32
CA ALA A 188 -4.76 -8.91 12.01
C ALA A 188 -5.96 -9.60 12.68
N GLY A 189 -6.86 -8.82 13.28
CA GLY A 189 -8.02 -9.35 14.00
C GLY A 189 -9.08 -9.94 13.08
N ARG A 190 -9.36 -9.25 11.96
CA ARG A 190 -10.29 -9.74 10.93
C ARG A 190 -9.76 -11.00 10.22
N ALA A 191 -8.45 -11.08 9.99
CA ALA A 191 -7.82 -12.23 9.35
C ALA A 191 -7.72 -13.43 10.29
N GLY A 192 -7.16 -13.22 11.48
CA GLY A 192 -6.69 -14.27 12.36
C GLY A 192 -7.54 -14.51 13.60
N GLN A 193 -8.56 -13.73 13.91
CA GLN A 193 -9.45 -13.98 15.06
C GLN A 193 -8.70 -14.41 16.34
N LYS A 194 -8.90 -15.66 16.81
CA LYS A 194 -8.23 -16.19 18.01
C LYS A 194 -6.75 -16.45 17.79
N GLU A 195 -6.36 -16.82 16.58
CA GLU A 195 -5.00 -17.04 16.13
C GLU A 195 -4.16 -15.74 16.17
N ALA A 196 -4.79 -14.56 16.19
CA ALA A 196 -4.12 -13.27 16.37
C ALA A 196 -3.74 -12.98 17.83
N LEU A 197 -4.31 -13.67 18.83
CA LEU A 197 -4.10 -13.37 20.26
C LEU A 197 -2.63 -13.41 20.70
N PRO A 198 -1.79 -14.39 20.31
CA PRO A 198 -0.38 -14.40 20.66
C PRO A 198 0.39 -13.18 20.13
N PHE A 199 -0.03 -12.67 18.97
CA PHE A 199 0.57 -11.51 18.32
C PHE A 199 0.20 -10.21 19.05
N TYR A 200 -1.05 -10.07 19.49
CA TYR A 200 -1.47 -8.95 20.33
C TYR A 200 -0.77 -8.94 21.68
N ALA A 201 -0.60 -10.10 22.31
CA ALA A 201 0.18 -10.20 23.55
C ALA A 201 1.62 -9.70 23.36
N ARG A 202 2.25 -10.05 22.24
CA ARG A 202 3.59 -9.56 21.87
C ARG A 202 3.62 -8.05 21.63
N LEU A 203 2.62 -7.50 20.93
CA LEU A 203 2.52 -6.06 20.69
C LEU A 203 2.33 -5.27 21.98
N LEU A 204 1.50 -5.73 22.90
CA LEU A 204 1.31 -5.05 24.20
C LEU A 204 2.57 -5.06 25.06
N GLY A 205 3.41 -6.09 24.90
CA GLY A 205 4.75 -6.15 25.51
C GLY A 205 5.77 -5.17 24.91
N ASN A 206 5.47 -4.51 23.78
CA ASN A 206 6.35 -3.50 23.19
C ASN A 206 6.18 -2.14 23.89
N PRO A 207 7.20 -1.60 24.58
CA PRO A 207 7.12 -0.31 25.27
C PRO A 207 7.06 0.89 24.31
N GLU A 208 7.52 0.73 23.07
CA GLU A 208 7.55 1.79 22.05
C GLU A 208 6.23 1.90 21.27
N LEU A 209 5.25 1.05 21.56
CA LEU A 209 3.97 1.08 20.87
C LEU A 209 3.20 2.37 21.21
N PRO A 210 2.80 3.19 20.20
CA PRO A 210 2.01 4.39 20.42
C PRO A 210 0.72 4.11 21.20
N SER A 211 0.25 5.04 22.03
CA SER A 211 -0.95 4.83 22.87
C SER A 211 -2.20 4.49 22.05
N GLU A 212 -2.45 5.21 20.95
CA GLU A 212 -3.59 4.94 20.06
C GLU A 212 -3.56 3.51 19.51
N VAL A 213 -2.37 3.03 19.12
CA VAL A 213 -2.21 1.66 18.61
C VAL A 213 -2.37 0.65 19.75
N ARG A 214 -1.90 0.96 20.95
CA ARG A 214 -2.07 0.11 22.14
C ARG A 214 -3.55 -0.07 22.47
N ASP A 215 -4.32 1.02 22.48
CA ASP A 215 -5.77 0.99 22.74
C ASP A 215 -6.48 0.09 21.73
N GLU A 216 -6.12 0.20 20.44
CA GLU A 216 -6.67 -0.65 19.38
C GLU A 216 -6.27 -2.13 19.58
N VAL A 217 -5.03 -2.42 19.99
CA VAL A 217 -4.58 -3.80 20.30
C VAL A 217 -5.36 -4.38 21.46
N GLU A 218 -5.60 -3.61 22.52
CA GLU A 218 -6.39 -4.05 23.67
C GLU A 218 -7.84 -4.35 23.25
N HIS A 219 -8.45 -3.45 22.47
CA HIS A 219 -9.80 -3.63 21.93
C HIS A 219 -9.92 -4.94 21.12
N TRP A 220 -9.02 -5.17 20.16
CA TRP A 220 -9.08 -6.37 19.32
C TRP A 220 -8.71 -7.65 20.06
N ARG A 221 -7.79 -7.59 21.02
CA ARG A 221 -7.48 -8.74 21.88
C ARG A 221 -8.71 -9.18 22.66
N ASP A 222 -9.43 -8.23 23.25
CA ASP A 222 -10.63 -8.51 24.04
C ASP A 222 -11.77 -9.02 23.13
N TYR A 223 -11.96 -8.41 21.96
CA TYR A 223 -12.92 -8.89 20.96
C TYR A 223 -12.61 -10.34 20.53
N CYS A 224 -11.38 -10.63 20.10
CA CYS A 224 -10.99 -11.97 19.64
C CYS A 224 -11.08 -13.03 20.75
N SER A 225 -10.81 -12.66 21.99
CA SER A 225 -10.95 -13.55 23.16
C SER A 225 -12.41 -13.94 23.43
N SER A 226 -13.36 -13.07 23.05
CA SER A 226 -14.80 -13.29 23.26
C SER A 226 -15.46 -14.18 22.20
N LEU A 227 -14.76 -14.48 21.10
CA LEU A 227 -15.33 -15.29 20.01
C LEU A 227 -15.61 -16.74 20.47
N PRO A 228 -16.68 -17.39 19.98
CA PRO A 228 -16.94 -18.81 20.26
C PRO A 228 -15.81 -19.70 19.70
N GLY A 229 -15.62 -20.87 20.31
CA GLY A 229 -14.62 -21.87 19.91
C GLY A 229 -15.16 -22.89 18.93
#